data_AF-A0A445G8B9-F1
#
_entry.id   AF-A0A445G8B9-F1
#
_cell.length_a   1.000
_cell.length_b   1.000
_cell.length_c   1.000
_cell.angle_alpha   90.00
_cell.angle_beta   90.00
_cell.angle_gamma   90.00
#
_symmetry.space_group_name_H-M   'P 1'
#
loop_
_entity.id
_entity.type
_entity.pdbx_description
1 polymer ?
#
loop_
_entity_poly.entity_id
_entity_poly.type
_entity_poly.pdbx_seq_one_letter_code
_entity_poly.pdbx_strand_id
1 'polypeptide(L)'
;GVLKGHETADLNGEVVATLCGVVEHINKLVYVRALRSKYKPEVGDIVIGRVVEVAQKCWRLEINYNQDAVLLLSSMNMRDGV
;
A
#
# COMPACT_ATOMS: atom_id res chain seq x y z
N GLY A 1 15.66 6.71 -21.29
CA GLY A 1 14.66 5.63 -21.14
C GLY A 1 13.73 5.98 -20.00
N VAL A 2 12.44 5.67 -20.16
CA VAL A 2 11.40 5.85 -19.14
C VAL A 2 11.35 4.61 -18.25
N LEU A 3 11.22 4.80 -16.95
CA LEU A 3 10.97 3.77 -15.94
C LEU A 3 9.46 3.64 -15.74
N LYS A 4 8.98 2.40 -15.71
CA LYS A 4 7.58 2.07 -15.48
C LYS A 4 7.30 2.04 -13.98
N GLY A 5 6.33 2.83 -13.55
CA GLY A 5 5.81 2.80 -12.19
C GLY A 5 4.49 2.05 -12.10
N HIS A 6 3.79 2.26 -10.99
CA HIS A 6 2.49 1.64 -10.76
C HIS A 6 1.47 1.99 -11.84
N GLU A 7 0.56 1.04 -12.08
CA GLU A 7 -0.56 1.19 -13.03
C GLU A 7 -0.10 1.45 -14.49
N THR A 8 1.13 1.04 -14.82
CA THR A 8 1.66 1.03 -16.20
C THR A 8 2.20 -0.35 -16.56
N ALA A 9 2.04 -0.74 -17.82
CA ALA A 9 2.53 -2.00 -18.37
C ALA A 9 3.36 -1.76 -19.63
N ASP A 10 4.22 -2.70 -19.99
CA ASP A 10 4.83 -2.72 -21.32
C ASP A 10 3.93 -3.45 -22.29
N LEU A 11 3.63 -2.83 -23.43
CA LEU A 11 2.99 -3.49 -24.55
C LEU A 11 3.81 -3.19 -25.80
N ASN A 12 4.48 -4.20 -26.33
CA ASN A 12 5.29 -4.10 -27.54
C ASN A 12 6.35 -2.98 -27.52
N GLY A 13 6.97 -2.74 -26.35
CA GLY A 13 7.99 -1.69 -26.19
C GLY A 13 7.42 -0.29 -25.90
N GLU A 14 6.10 -0.15 -25.83
CA GLU A 14 5.42 1.08 -25.40
C GLU A 14 4.91 0.95 -23.97
N VAL A 15 4.98 2.06 -23.23
CA VAL A 15 4.41 2.13 -21.87
C VAL A 15 2.94 2.50 -21.97
N VAL A 16 2.07 1.58 -21.61
CA VAL A 16 0.61 1.77 -21.65
C VAL A 16 0.04 1.84 -20.24
N ALA A 17 -1.00 2.67 -20.05
CA ALA A 17 -1.74 2.73 -18.80
C ALA A 17 -2.61 1.48 -18.61
N THR A 18 -2.61 0.91 -17.41
CA THR A 18 -3.44 -0.26 -17.07
C THR A 18 -4.80 0.14 -16.47
N LEU A 19 -4.94 1.39 -16.02
CA LEU A 19 -6.15 1.89 -15.37
C LEU A 19 -6.41 3.37 -15.72
N CYS A 20 -7.67 3.79 -15.59
CA CYS A 20 -8.09 5.18 -15.78
C CYS A 20 -7.59 6.09 -14.64
N GLY A 21 -6.81 7.11 -14.97
CA GLY A 21 -6.21 8.00 -14.00
C GLY A 21 -5.48 9.17 -14.63
N VAL A 22 -4.82 9.95 -13.77
CA VAL A 22 -3.94 11.04 -14.19
C VAL A 22 -2.52 10.50 -14.30
N VAL A 23 -1.86 10.75 -15.42
CA VAL A 23 -0.45 10.37 -15.61
C VAL A 23 0.44 11.29 -14.79
N GLU A 24 1.28 10.70 -13.96
CA GLU A 24 2.27 11.39 -13.14
C GLU A 24 3.67 11.04 -13.64
N HIS A 25 4.50 12.06 -13.81
CA HIS A 25 5.86 11.89 -14.28
C HIS A 25 6.83 12.52 -13.27
N ILE A 26 7.59 11.68 -12.59
CA ILE A 26 8.61 12.09 -11.63
C ILE A 26 9.97 11.67 -12.16
N ASN A 27 10.75 12.64 -12.65
CA ASN A 27 12.06 12.43 -13.26
C ASN A 27 12.02 11.49 -14.47
N LYS A 28 12.36 10.21 -14.27
CA LYS A 28 12.30 9.17 -15.29
C LYS A 28 11.17 8.18 -15.04
N LEU A 29 10.46 8.29 -13.91
CA LEU A 29 9.40 7.38 -13.50
C LEU A 29 8.05 7.90 -13.97
N VAL A 30 7.36 7.09 -14.79
CA VAL A 30 5.98 7.35 -15.21
C VAL A 30 5.06 6.36 -14.54
N TYR A 31 4.05 6.85 -13.85
CA TYR A 31 3.00 6.03 -13.23
C TYR A 31 1.65 6.69 -13.42
N VAL A 32 0.57 5.93 -13.22
CA VAL A 32 -0.79 6.49 -13.31
C VAL A 32 -1.40 6.56 -11.91
N ARG A 33 -1.80 7.77 -11.50
CA ARG A 33 -2.60 8.00 -10.30
C ARG A 33 -4.06 7.70 -10.61
N ALA A 34 -4.55 6.56 -10.13
CA ALA A 34 -5.94 6.13 -10.29
C ALA A 34 -6.94 7.18 -9.78
N LEU A 35 -8.08 7.33 -10.47
CA LEU A 35 -9.17 8.20 -9.99
C LEU A 35 -9.82 7.67 -8.70
N ARG A 36 -9.85 6.34 -8.54
CA ARG A 36 -10.35 5.65 -7.36
C ARG A 36 -9.46 4.45 -7.09
N SER A 37 -8.82 4.43 -5.92
CA SER A 37 -8.04 3.29 -5.45
C SER A 37 -8.29 3.08 -3.96
N LYS A 38 -8.02 1.87 -3.48
CA LYS A 38 -7.91 1.60 -2.05
C LYS A 38 -6.67 2.30 -1.48
N TYR A 39 -6.65 2.44 -0.16
CA TYR A 39 -5.49 2.97 0.55
C TYR A 39 -4.26 2.11 0.27
N LYS A 40 -3.17 2.70 -0.22
CA LYS A 40 -1.89 2.01 -0.46
C LYS A 40 -0.94 2.38 0.68
N PRO A 41 -0.58 1.45 1.57
CA PRO A 41 0.26 1.78 2.72
C PRO A 41 1.69 2.10 2.30
N GLU A 42 2.24 3.20 2.79
CA GLU A 42 3.63 3.60 2.66
C GLU A 42 4.33 3.69 4.02
N VAL A 43 5.66 3.69 4.01
CA VAL A 43 6.46 3.78 5.23
C VAL A 43 6.31 5.17 5.83
N GLY A 44 5.92 5.23 7.11
CA GLY A 44 5.71 6.48 7.84
C GLY A 44 4.24 6.91 7.91
N ASP A 45 3.34 6.21 7.22
CA ASP A 45 1.91 6.50 7.31
C ASP A 45 1.37 6.17 8.71
N ILE A 46 0.57 7.09 9.26
CA ILE A 46 -0.19 6.88 10.48
C ILE A 46 -1.60 6.45 10.08
N VAL A 47 -1.95 5.22 10.45
CA VAL A 47 -3.22 4.59 10.05
C VAL A 47 -4.08 4.22 11.23
N ILE A 48 -5.38 4.18 11.01
CA ILE A 48 -6.36 3.61 11.95
C ILE A 48 -6.84 2.29 11.33
N GLY A 49 -6.72 1.20 12.09
CA GLY A 49 -7.15 -0.13 11.67
C GLY A 49 -8.13 -0.75 12.65
N ARG A 50 -9.06 -1.57 12.14
CA ARG A 50 -9.96 -2.38 12.98
C ARG A 50 -9.37 -3.76 13.17
N VAL A 51 -9.33 -4.27 14.41
CA VAL A 51 -8.87 -5.65 14.67
C VAL A 51 -9.86 -6.64 14.07
N VAL A 52 -9.35 -7.53 13.21
CA VAL A 52 -10.13 -8.60 12.55
C VAL A 52 -9.88 -9.93 13.25
N GLU A 53 -8.62 -10.22 13.59
CA GLU A 53 -8.22 -11.49 14.19
C GLU A 53 -7.08 -11.27 15.20
N VAL A 54 -7.12 -12.02 16.30
CA VAL A 54 -6.03 -12.14 17.26
C VAL A 54 -5.37 -13.50 17.05
N ALA A 55 -4.15 -13.51 16.52
CA ALA A 55 -3.37 -14.70 16.26
C ALA A 55 -2.22 -14.86 17.27
N GLN A 56 -1.51 -15.98 17.19
CA GLN A 56 -0.30 -16.16 18.00
C GLN A 56 0.77 -15.15 17.60
N LYS A 57 1.19 -14.31 18.55
CA LYS A 57 2.26 -13.28 18.41
C LYS A 57 1.92 -12.07 17.53
N CYS A 58 0.74 -11.99 16.92
CA CYS A 58 0.33 -10.84 16.13
C CYS A 58 -1.19 -10.66 16.09
N TRP A 59 -1.61 -9.43 15.82
CA TRP A 59 -3.00 -9.07 15.52
C TRP A 59 -3.10 -8.71 14.04
N ARG A 60 -4.20 -9.10 13.40
CA ARG A 60 -4.53 -8.70 12.02
C ARG A 60 -5.53 -7.55 12.07
N LEU A 61 -5.25 -6.51 11.29
CA LEU A 61 -6.04 -5.29 11.24
C LEU A 61 -6.49 -4.99 9.82
N GLU A 62 -7.76 -4.59 9.68
CA GLU A 62 -8.29 -4.05 8.44
C GLU A 62 -8.00 -2.55 8.35
N ILE A 63 -7.20 -2.18 7.34
CA ILE A 63 -6.77 -0.79 7.07
C ILE A 63 -7.26 -0.26 5.71
N ASN A 64 -8.34 -0.85 5.17
CA ASN A 64 -8.87 -0.53 3.84
C ASN A 64 -7.85 -0.72 2.68
N TYR A 65 -6.95 -1.70 2.81
CA TYR A 65 -6.08 -2.17 1.73
C TYR A 65 -6.60 -3.50 1.16
N ASN A 66 -5.92 -4.05 0.14
CA ASN A 66 -6.23 -5.36 -0.42
C ASN A 66 -5.85 -6.52 0.50
N GLN A 67 -4.98 -6.28 1.47
CA GLN A 67 -4.51 -7.27 2.43
C GLN A 67 -4.65 -6.70 3.85
N ASP A 68 -4.84 -7.58 4.83
CA ASP A 68 -4.86 -7.19 6.23
C ASP A 68 -3.46 -6.77 6.67
N ALA A 69 -3.40 -5.71 7.47
CA ALA A 69 -2.17 -5.31 8.15
C ALA A 69 -1.87 -6.26 9.31
N VAL A 70 -0.58 -6.42 9.62
CA VAL A 70 -0.12 -7.24 10.74
C VAL A 70 0.54 -6.34 11.78
N LEU A 71 -0.01 -6.35 12.99
CA LEU A 71 0.61 -5.73 14.16
C LEU A 71 1.23 -6.81 15.03
N LEU A 72 2.56 -6.88 15.04
CA LEU A 72 3.28 -7.80 15.91
C LEU A 72 3.12 -7.37 17.37
N LEU A 73 2.95 -8.33 18.29
CA LEU A 73 2.88 -8.04 19.72
C LEU A 73 4.20 -7.43 20.24
N SER A 74 5.33 -7.80 19.63
CA SER A 74 6.65 -7.21 19.93
C SER A 74 6.76 -5.73 19.58
N SER A 75 5.90 -5.24 18.69
CA SER A 75 5.88 -3.87 18.19
C SER A 75 4.82 -3.02 18.90
N MET A 76 4.16 -3.56 19.92
CA MET A 76 3.17 -2.87 20.73
C MET A 76 3.78 -2.44 22.06
N ASN A 77 3.48 -1.22 22.48
CA ASN A 77 3.74 -0.80 23.84
C ASN A 77 2.69 -1.41 24.76
N MET A 78 3.01 -2.55 25.35
CA MET A 78 2.29 -3.03 26.52
C MET A 78 2.70 -2.16 27.70
N ARG A 79 1.73 -1.67 28.47
CA ARG A 79 2.06 -1.15 29.80
C ARG A 79 2.53 -2.35 30.59
N ASP A 80 3.82 -2.40 30.94
CA ASP A 80 4.35 -3.37 31.90
C ASP A 80 3.54 -3.23 33.20
N GLY A 81 2.55 -4.10 33.34
CA GLY A 81 1.71 -4.24 34.52
C GLY A 81 2.00 -5.62 35.08
N VAL A 82 2.50 -5.64 36.31
CA VAL A 82 2.70 -6.80 37.19
C VAL A 82 1.71 -7.94 36.93
#